data_AF-A0A9K3DIB5-F1
#
_entry.id   AF-A0A9K3DIB5-F1
#
_cell.length_a   1.000
_cell.length_b   1.000
_cell.length_c   1.000
_cell.angle_alpha   90.00
_cell.angle_beta   90.00
_cell.angle_gamma   90.00
#
_symmetry.space_group_name_H-M   'P 1'
#
loop_
_entity.id
_entity.type
_entity.pdbx_description
1 polymer ?
#
loop_
_entity_poly.entity_id
_entity_poly.type
_entity_poly.pdbx_seq_one_letter_code
_entity_poly.pdbx_strand_id
1 'polypeptide(L)'
;MCGVLGVYVYSKEVDSWRNIPIITRQEYLSPHFDWSASTFCGGTLYFTICACWLGGRDVVICFDVNSEQFKEIGFPPVPSIGMVQGLLVNLKNEFHMLASTGMFEMTIDL
;
A
#
# COMPACT_ATOMS: atom_id res chain seq x y z
N MET A 1 -3.40 18.63 -9.46
CA MET A 1 -3.37 19.12 -8.06
C MET A 1 -2.70 18.04 -7.23
N CYS A 2 -1.80 18.40 -6.32
CA CYS A 2 -1.20 17.43 -5.41
C CYS A 2 -2.00 17.43 -4.10
N GLY A 3 -2.49 16.26 -3.68
CA GLY A 3 -3.24 16.11 -2.43
C GLY A 3 -2.32 16.12 -1.21
N VAL A 4 -2.88 16.42 -0.04
CA VAL A 4 -2.23 16.16 1.26
C VAL A 4 -2.94 14.98 1.89
N LEU A 5 -2.19 13.94 2.25
CA LEU A 5 -2.75 12.76 2.93
C LEU A 5 -2.82 13.01 4.43
N GLY A 6 -4.04 13.09 4.96
CA GLY A 6 -4.28 13.07 6.40
C GLY A 6 -4.43 11.63 6.89
N VAL A 7 -3.52 11.17 7.74
CA VAL A 7 -3.65 9.87 8.41
C VAL A 7 -4.10 10.08 9.84
N TYR A 8 -5.11 9.31 10.25
CA TYR A 8 -5.69 9.41 11.58
C TYR A 8 -5.85 8.03 12.18
N VAL A 9 -5.62 7.93 13.49
CA VAL A 9 -5.89 6.73 14.27
C VAL A 9 -7.03 7.02 15.21
N TYR A 10 -8.04 6.16 15.18
CA TYR A 10 -9.10 6.13 16.17
C TYR A 10 -8.74 5.14 17.28
N SER A 11 -8.87 5.57 18.53
CA SER A 11 -8.82 4.66 19.68
C SER A 11 -10.18 4.58 20.32
N LYS A 12 -10.70 3.35 20.41
CA LYS A 12 -11.97 3.05 21.09
C LYS A 12 -11.87 3.26 22.61
N GLU A 13 -10.70 3.01 23.20
CA GLU A 13 -10.49 3.10 24.66
C GLU A 13 -10.68 4.52 25.17
N VAL A 14 -10.20 5.51 24.41
CA VAL A 14 -10.28 6.93 24.74
C VAL A 14 -11.26 7.70 23.85
N ASP A 15 -12.05 6.97 23.05
CA ASP A 15 -13.05 7.45 22.08
C ASP A 15 -12.63 8.72 21.33
N SER A 16 -11.46 8.69 20.72
CA SER A 16 -10.90 9.88 20.06
C SER A 16 -10.07 9.55 18.83
N TRP A 17 -10.00 10.53 17.93
CA TRP A 17 -9.12 10.53 16.76
C TRP A 17 -7.87 11.34 17.07
N ARG A 18 -6.72 10.85 16.61
CA ARG A 18 -5.48 11.62 16.58
C ARG A 18 -4.83 11.55 15.21
N ASN A 19 -4.20 12.64 14.80
CA ASN A 19 -3.44 12.68 13.56
C ASN A 19 -2.08 11.99 13.75
N ILE A 20 -1.64 11.25 12.72
CA ILE A 20 -0.28 10.75 12.62
C ILE A 20 0.33 11.30 11.34
N PRO A 21 1.50 11.96 11.39
CA PRO A 21 2.18 12.41 10.20
C PRO A 21 2.65 11.19 9.41
N ILE A 22 2.23 11.10 8.15
CA ILE A 22 2.79 10.13 7.21
C ILE A 22 3.82 10.82 6.33
N ILE A 23 4.99 10.20 6.21
CA ILE A 23 5.99 10.58 5.23
C ILE A 23 5.87 9.60 4.08
N THR A 24 5.24 10.03 2.99
CA THR A 24 5.05 9.23 1.79
C THR A 24 5.28 10.08 0.54
N ARG A 25 5.49 9.44 -0.61
CA ARG A 25 5.65 10.16 -1.86
C ARG A 25 4.32 10.72 -2.31
N GLN A 26 4.34 11.97 -2.75
CA GLN A 26 3.17 12.66 -3.27
C GLN A 26 2.53 11.95 -4.49
N GLU A 27 3.33 11.23 -5.28
CA GLU A 27 2.86 10.47 -6.44
C GLU A 27 1.82 9.39 -6.07
N TYR A 28 1.95 8.78 -4.89
CA TYR A 28 1.04 7.74 -4.40
C TYR A 28 -0.35 8.25 -4.02
N LEU A 29 -0.57 9.57 -4.03
CA LEU A 29 -1.86 10.20 -3.79
C LEU A 29 -2.63 10.48 -5.09
N SER A 30 -2.02 10.17 -6.23
CA SER A 30 -2.67 10.29 -7.53
C SER A 30 -3.60 9.09 -7.77
N PRO A 31 -4.63 9.24 -8.62
CA PRO A 31 -5.51 8.13 -9.01
C PRO A 31 -4.81 7.02 -9.81
N HIS A 32 -3.50 7.16 -10.07
CA HIS A 32 -2.69 6.14 -10.73
C HIS A 32 -2.21 5.03 -9.79
N PHE A 33 -2.38 5.21 -8.48
CA PHE A 33 -2.00 4.22 -7.48
C PHE A 33 -3.20 3.78 -6.65
N ASP A 34 -3.25 2.49 -6.34
CA ASP A 34 -4.22 1.90 -5.44
C ASP A 34 -3.54 1.44 -4.15
N TRP A 35 -4.19 1.73 -3.01
CA TRP A 35 -3.72 1.37 -1.68
C TRP A 35 -4.52 0.16 -1.19
N SER A 36 -3.83 -0.89 -0.79
CA SER A 36 -4.51 -2.04 -0.18
C SER A 36 -5.01 -1.74 1.22
N ALA A 37 -5.96 -2.56 1.69
CA ALA A 37 -6.19 -2.72 3.12
C ALA A 37 -4.88 -3.16 3.83
N SER A 38 -4.75 -2.81 5.11
CA SER A 38 -3.57 -3.18 5.88
C SER A 38 -3.62 -4.60 6.41
N THR A 39 -2.45 -5.21 6.55
CA THR A 39 -2.26 -6.47 7.28
C THR A 39 -1.36 -6.24 8.47
N PHE A 40 -1.78 -6.70 9.66
CA PHE A 40 -0.97 -6.66 10.86
C PHE A 40 -0.10 -7.92 10.97
N CYS A 41 1.21 -7.75 11.14
CA CYS A 41 2.14 -8.84 11.40
C CYS A 41 3.31 -8.33 12.26
N GLY A 42 3.66 -9.04 13.34
CA GLY A 42 4.85 -8.74 14.15
C GLY A 42 4.93 -7.30 14.68
N GLY A 43 3.81 -6.66 15.04
CA GLY A 43 3.81 -5.28 15.53
C GLY A 43 3.86 -4.20 14.43
N THR A 44 3.74 -4.58 13.17
CA THR A 44 3.74 -3.67 12.03
C THR A 44 2.48 -3.85 11.18
N LEU A 45 1.89 -2.74 10.75
CA LEU A 45 0.88 -2.72 9.69
C LEU A 45 1.56 -2.57 8.34
N TYR A 46 1.18 -3.38 7.36
CA TYR A 46 1.72 -3.36 6.02
C TYR A 46 0.63 -3.05 5.01
N PHE A 47 0.94 -2.20 4.03
CA PHE A 47 0.08 -1.76 2.93
C PHE A 47 0.85 -1.94 1.62
N THR A 48 0.22 -2.40 0.55
CA THR A 48 0.79 -2.28 -0.79
C THR A 48 0.25 -1.03 -1.46
N ILE A 49 1.12 -0.36 -2.23
CA ILE A 49 0.73 0.68 -3.16
C ILE A 49 1.10 0.17 -4.54
N CYS A 50 0.09 -0.09 -5.38
CA CYS A 50 0.27 -0.69 -6.71
C CYS A 50 -0.14 0.29 -7.81
N ALA A 51 0.59 0.33 -8.93
CA ALA A 51 0.26 1.18 -10.07
C ALA A 51 -0.88 0.56 -10.92
N CYS A 52 -1.92 1.34 -11.23
CA CYS A 52 -3.16 0.84 -11.83
C CYS A 52 -3.24 0.91 -13.36
N TRP A 53 -2.39 1.70 -14.04
CA TRP A 53 -2.61 2.03 -15.46
C TRP A 53 -1.33 2.17 -16.28
N LEU A 54 -0.42 2.99 -15.79
CA LEU A 54 0.84 3.33 -16.46
C LEU A 54 1.95 2.78 -15.59
N GLY A 55 2.99 2.23 -16.22
CA GLY A 55 4.15 1.68 -15.51
C GLY A 55 4.56 2.58 -14.34
N GLY A 56 4.62 2.00 -13.16
CA GLY A 56 4.88 2.68 -11.91
C GLY A 56 5.61 1.74 -10.97
N ARG A 57 6.17 2.30 -9.89
CA ARG A 57 6.88 1.49 -8.90
C ARG A 57 5.88 1.05 -7.84
N ASP A 58 5.61 -0.25 -7.80
CA ASP A 58 4.90 -0.84 -6.68
C ASP A 58 5.80 -0.80 -5.44
N VAL A 59 5.21 -0.49 -4.29
CA VAL A 59 5.92 -0.45 -3.01
C VAL A 59 5.08 -1.05 -1.89
N VAL A 60 5.74 -1.36 -0.78
CA VAL A 60 5.07 -1.69 0.48
C VAL A 60 5.36 -0.57 1.47
N ILE A 61 4.31 -0.04 2.09
CA ILE A 61 4.41 0.88 3.22
C ILE A 61 4.23 0.08 4.50
N CYS A 62 5.16 0.27 5.42
CA CYS A 62 5.14 -0.29 6.76
C CYS A 62 4.82 0.82 7.76
N PHE A 63 4.00 0.52 8.76
CA PHE A 63 3.75 1.37 9.91
C PHE A 63 4.00 0.56 11.19
N ASP A 64 5.09 0.87 11.88
CA ASP A 64 5.41 0.25 13.17
C ASP A 64 4.51 0.86 14.24
N VAL A 65 3.68 0.04 14.89
CA VAL A 65 2.63 0.54 15.79
C VAL A 65 3.18 1.04 17.13
N ASN A 66 4.41 0.66 17.49
CA ASN A 66 5.01 1.02 18.76
C ASN A 66 5.74 2.37 18.67
N SER A 67 6.51 2.56 17.59
CA SER A 67 7.26 3.79 17.31
C SER A 67 6.46 4.81 16.51
N GLU A 68 5.33 4.40 15.94
CA GLU A 68 4.46 5.18 15.07
C GLU A 68 5.19 5.76 13.85
N GLN A 69 6.16 5.02 13.33
CA GLN A 69 6.96 5.44 12.17
C GLN A 69 6.53 4.70 10.92
N PHE A 70 6.48 5.46 9.83
CA PHE A 70 6.29 4.92 8.49
C PHE A 70 7.62 4.59 7.83
N LYS A 71 7.64 3.51 7.05
CA LYS A 71 8.79 3.11 6.23
C LYS A 71 8.32 2.54 4.89
N GLU A 72 8.89 3.04 3.80
CA GLU A 72 8.76 2.40 2.48
C GLU A 72 9.78 1.27 2.36
N ILE A 73 9.33 0.10 1.89
CA ILE A 73 10.20 -1.00 1.47
C ILE A 73 9.86 -1.39 0.03
N GLY A 74 10.79 -2.10 -0.63
CA GLY A 74 10.59 -2.57 -1.99
C GLY A 74 9.46 -3.59 -2.08
N PHE A 75 8.66 -3.48 -3.13
CA PHE A 75 7.74 -4.53 -3.51
C PHE A 75 8.55 -5.74 -4.02
N PRO A 76 8.29 -6.97 -3.52
CA PRO A 76 9.01 -8.16 -3.97
C PRO A 76 8.88 -8.37 -5.49
N PRO A 77 9.93 -8.82 -6.18
CA PRO A 77 9.87 -9.04 -7.63
C PRO A 77 8.82 -10.09 -7.97
N VAL A 78 7.94 -9.78 -8.94
CA VAL A 78 6.94 -10.70 -9.47
C VAL A 78 7.41 -11.20 -10.84
N PRO A 79 7.31 -12.51 -11.13
CA PRO A 79 7.84 -13.11 -12.37
C PRO A 79 7.06 -12.74 -13.64
N SER A 80 6.06 -11.87 -13.57
CA SER A 80 5.16 -11.52 -14.67
C SER A 80 5.36 -10.09 -15.15
N ILE A 81 5.03 -9.85 -16.42
CA ILE A 81 5.03 -8.54 -17.05
C ILE A 81 3.58 -8.03 -17.04
N GLY A 82 3.35 -6.82 -16.53
CA GLY A 82 2.02 -6.20 -16.53
C GLY A 82 1.68 -5.52 -15.21
N MET A 83 0.39 -5.23 -15.04
CA MET A 83 -0.12 -4.70 -13.78
C MET A 83 -0.04 -5.78 -12.70
N VAL A 84 0.29 -5.37 -11.49
CA VAL A 84 0.39 -6.25 -10.32
C VAL A 84 -0.49 -5.68 -9.23
N GLN A 85 -1.22 -6.56 -8.55
CA GLN A 85 -1.90 -6.23 -7.31
C GLN A 85 -1.41 -7.20 -6.24
N GLY A 86 -0.79 -6.65 -5.20
CA GLY A 86 -0.33 -7.42 -4.04
C GLY A 86 -1.39 -7.45 -2.96
N LEU A 87 -1.83 -8.64 -2.56
CA LEU A 87 -2.62 -8.85 -1.37
C LEU A 87 -1.71 -9.37 -0.26
N LEU A 88 -1.65 -8.61 0.83
CA LEU A 88 -0.90 -8.98 2.02
C LEU A 88 -1.75 -9.89 2.89
N VAL A 89 -1.15 -10.96 3.40
CA VAL A 89 -1.82 -11.90 4.30
C VAL A 89 -0.88 -12.30 5.44
N ASN A 90 -1.44 -12.41 6.63
CA ASN A 90 -0.75 -12.99 7.78
C ASN A 90 -1.21 -14.44 7.92
N LEU A 91 -0.28 -15.38 7.74
CA LEU A 91 -0.50 -16.80 7.93
C LEU A 91 0.35 -17.28 9.10
N LYS A 92 -0.28 -17.60 10.23
CA LYS A 92 0.41 -18.12 11.43
C LYS A 92 1.57 -17.23 11.91
N ASN A 93 1.39 -15.91 11.87
CA ASN A 93 2.39 -14.90 12.22
C ASN A 93 3.57 -14.80 11.23
N GLU A 94 3.39 -15.33 10.02
CA GLU A 94 4.30 -15.13 8.91
C GLU A 94 3.65 -14.26 7.83
N PHE A 95 4.39 -13.24 7.42
CA PHE A 95 3.96 -12.28 6.42
C PHE A 95 4.15 -12.84 5.02
N HIS A 96 3.05 -12.96 4.27
CA HIS A 96 3.03 -13.45 2.91
C HIS A 96 2.36 -12.43 1.98
N MET A 97 2.74 -12.47 0.70
CA MET A 97 2.12 -11.68 -0.35
C MET A 97 1.58 -12.62 -1.43
N LEU A 98 0.30 -12.49 -1.74
CA LEU A 98 -0.33 -13.07 -2.91
C LEU A 98 -0.33 -12.00 -4.01
N ALA A 99 0.31 -12.26 -5.13
CA ALA A 99 0.34 -11.32 -6.25
C ALA A 99 -0.56 -11.82 -7.38
N SER A 100 -1.53 -10.99 -7.78
CA SER A 100 -2.29 -11.18 -9.02
C SER A 100 -1.74 -10.24 -10.09
N THR A 101 -1.64 -10.76 -11.32
CA THR A 101 -1.08 -10.02 -12.45
C THR A 101 -1.94 -10.22 -13.69
N GLY A 102 -2.01 -9.19 -14.53
CA GLY A 102 -2.72 -9.25 -15.79
C GLY A 102 -2.38 -8.06 -16.68
N MET A 103 -2.66 -8.21 -17.95
CA MET A 103 -2.66 -7.10 -18.92
C MET A 103 -4.04 -7.03 -19.53
N PHE A 104 -4.65 -5.85 -19.52
CA PHE A 104 -5.81 -5.58 -20.33
C PHE A 104 -5.29 -5.17 -21.72
N GLU A 105 -5.62 -5.93 -22.77
CA GLU A 105 -5.40 -5.47 -24.14
C GLU A 105 -6.32 -4.26 -24.38
N MET A 106 -5.79 -3.05 -24.31
CA MET A 106 -6.50 -1.88 -24.83
C MET A 106 -6.28 -1.84 -26.35
N THR A 107 -7.20 -2.42 -27.12
CA THR A 107 -7.36 -2.03 -28.52
C THR A 107 -7.88 -0.60 -28.54
N ILE A 108 -7.05 0.32 -29.02
CA ILE A 108 -7.51 1.65 -29.41
C ILE A 108 -8.16 1.47 -30.77
N ASP A 109 -9.48 1.41 -30.82
CA ASP A 109 -10.20 1.57 -32.09
C ASP A 109 -10.03 3.03 -32.53
N LEU A 110 -9.16 3.24 -33.52
CA LEU A 110 -8.86 4.53 -34.17
C LEU A 110 -9.93 4.90 -35.21
#